data_AF-A0A2N2XLP8-F1
#
_entry.id   AF-A0A2N2XLP8-F1
#
_cell.length_a   1.000
_cell.length_b   1.000
_cell.length_c   1.000
_cell.angle_alpha   90.00
_cell.angle_beta   90.00
_cell.angle_gamma   90.00
#
_symmetry.space_group_name_H-M   'P 1'
#
loop_
_entity.id
_entity.type
_entity.pdbx_description
1 polymer ?
#
loop_
_entity_poly.entity_id
_entity_poly.type
_entity_poly.pdbx_seq_one_letter_code
_entity_poly.pdbx_strand_id
1 'polypeptide(L)' 'MDYQKLTALIIFGITYTGIIFTRLPGMNIDRPSAAFFGAVAMVASGILGFDQAILAIDFNTIGLLLGMMIIMTT' A
#
# COMPACT_ATOMS: atom_id res chain seq x y z
N MET A 1 4.11 14.13 -21.24
CA MET A 1 3.67 13.37 -20.06
C MET A 1 4.91 13.11 -19.21
N ASP A 2 4.91 13.53 -17.95
CA ASP A 2 6.06 13.30 -17.05
C ASP A 2 6.22 11.80 -16.80
N TYR A 3 7.40 11.23 -17.10
CA TYR A 3 7.66 9.79 -16.94
C TYR A 3 7.38 9.28 -15.51
N GLN A 4 7.64 10.11 -14.50
CA GLN A 4 7.31 9.80 -13.10
C GLN A 4 5.82 9.57 -12.87
N LYS A 5 4.95 10.37 -13.50
CA LYS A 5 3.49 10.22 -13.38
C LYS A 5 3.01 8.93 -14.03
N LEU A 6 3.59 8.57 -15.19
CA LEU A 6 3.26 7.31 -15.86
C LEU A 6 3.68 6.11 -15.01
N THR A 7 4.90 6.11 -14.45
CA THR A 7 5.37 5.05 -13.56
C THR A 7 4.49 4.93 -12.32
N ALA A 8 4.13 6.07 -11.70
CA ALA A 8 3.21 6.09 -10.55
C ALA A 8 1.84 5.48 -10.89
N LEU A 9 1.29 5.79 -12.06
CA LEU A 9 0.01 5.25 -12.53
C LEU A 9 0.07 3.73 -12.74
N ILE A 10 1.18 3.23 -13.29
CA ILE A 10 1.40 1.80 -13.49
C ILE A 10 1.47 1.07 -12.14
N ILE A 11 2.27 1.59 -11.20
CA ILE A 11 2.37 1.02 -9.85
C ILE A 11 1.00 1.03 -9.18
N PHE A 12 0.27 2.14 -9.24
CA PHE A 12 -1.09 2.25 -8.70
C PHE A 12 -2.02 1.17 -9.28
N GLY A 13 -2.05 1.01 -10.61
CA GLY A 13 -2.87 0.00 -11.27
C GLY A 13 -2.53 -1.43 -10.82
N ILE A 14 -1.25 -1.77 -10.70
CA ILE A 14 -0.79 -3.08 -10.25
C ILE A 14 -1.18 -3.32 -8.78
N THR A 15 -0.92 -2.35 -7.90
CA THR A 15 -1.24 -2.44 -6.47
C THR A 15 -2.73 -2.63 -6.24
N TYR A 16 -3.57 -1.82 -6.90
CA TYR A 16 -5.03 -1.89 -6.73
C TYR A 16 -5.59 -3.20 -7.29
N THR A 17 -5.04 -3.69 -8.40
CA THR A 17 -5.35 -5.01 -8.93
C THR A 17 -4.98 -6.09 -7.91
N GLY A 18 -3.80 -6.03 -7.31
CA GLY A 18 -3.39 -6.96 -6.24
C GLY A 18 -4.30 -6.93 -5.00
N ILE A 19 -4.80 -5.76 -4.60
CA ILE A 19 -5.74 -5.61 -3.48
C ILE A 19 -7.11 -6.23 -3.80
N ILE A 20 -7.58 -6.10 -5.04
CA ILE A 20 -8.85 -6.69 -5.48
C ILE A 20 -8.72 -8.22 -5.62
N PHE A 21 -7.64 -8.68 -6.26
CA PHE A 21 -7.38 -10.08 -6.54
C PHE A 21 -6.50 -10.73 -5.46
N THR A 22 -6.99 -10.75 -4.21
CA THR A 22 -6.29 -11.37 -3.06
C THR A 22 -6.10 -12.91 -3.13
N ARG A 23 -6.59 -13.57 -4.18
CA ARG A 23 -6.45 -15.03 -4.34
C ARG A 23 -6.07 -15.36 -5.77
N LEU A 24 -4.78 -15.25 -6.08
CA LEU A 24 -4.23 -15.79 -7.32
C LEU A 24 -3.95 -17.28 -7.13
N PRO A 25 -4.24 -18.13 -8.13
CA PRO A 25 -3.93 -19.55 -8.05
C PRO A 25 -2.42 -19.75 -7.88
N GLY A 26 -2.00 -20.17 -6.68
CA GLY A 26 -0.59 -20.40 -6.33
C GLY A 26 0.06 -19.32 -5.43
N MET A 27 -0.63 -18.22 -5.10
CA MET A 27 -0.07 -17.17 -4.24
C MET A 27 -1.14 -16.57 -3.33
N ASN A 28 -0.94 -16.70 -2.01
CA ASN A 28 -1.80 -16.07 -1.01
C ASN A 28 -1.28 -14.66 -0.71
N ILE A 29 -1.84 -13.66 -1.39
CA ILE A 29 -1.58 -12.24 -1.10
C ILE A 29 -2.80 -11.69 -0.36
N ASP A 30 -2.60 -11.26 0.88
CA ASP A 30 -3.58 -10.48 1.62
C ASP A 30 -3.53 -9.00 1.21
N ARG A 31 -4.64 -8.28 1.45
CA ARG A 31 -4.78 -6.86 1.09
C ARG A 31 -3.65 -5.99 1.67
N PRO A 32 -3.26 -6.14 2.95
CA PRO A 32 -2.13 -5.41 3.52
C PRO A 32 -0.82 -5.62 2.77
N SER A 33 -0.48 -6.87 2.41
CA SER A 33 0.75 -7.18 1.67
C SER A 33 0.78 -6.55 0.28
N ALA A 34 -0.33 -6.57 -0.46
CA ALA A 34 -0.43 -5.90 -1.76
C ALA A 34 -0.22 -4.39 -1.64
N ALA A 35 -0.88 -3.75 -0.67
CA ALA A 35 -0.74 -2.32 -0.41
C ALA A 35 0.71 -1.95 -0.02
N PHE A 36 1.34 -2.75 0.84
CA PHE A 36 2.72 -2.57 1.26
C PHE A 36 3.70 -2.67 0.07
N PHE A 37 3.52 -3.66 -0.80
CA PHE A 37 4.32 -3.80 -2.01
C PHE A 37 4.25 -2.55 -2.90
N GLY A 38 3.04 -1.99 -3.08
CA GLY A 38 2.86 -0.73 -3.82
C GLY A 38 3.61 0.44 -3.20
N ALA A 39 3.55 0.60 -1.88
CA ALA A 39 4.27 1.65 -1.16
C ALA A 39 5.80 1.52 -1.33
N VAL A 40 6.34 0.30 -1.21
CA VAL A 40 7.77 0.02 -1.42
C VAL A 40 8.17 0.31 -2.86
N ALA A 41 7.36 -0.08 -3.86
CA ALA A 41 7.63 0.21 -5.27
C ALA A 41 7.68 1.71 -5.57
N MET A 42 6.81 2.52 -4.95
CA MET A 42 6.81 3.99 -5.08
C MET A 42 8.10 4.62 -4.55
N VAL A 43 8.61 4.11 -3.41
CA VAL A 43 9.87 4.59 -2.82
C VAL A 43 11.08 4.10 -3.61
N ALA A 44 11.12 2.81 -3.97
CA ALA A 44 12.21 2.21 -4.73
C ALA A 44 12.37 2.82 -6.13
N SER A 45 11.27 3.25 -6.76
CA SER A 45 11.28 3.93 -8.07
C SER A 45 11.65 5.41 -7.97
N GLY A 46 11.90 5.95 -6.76
CA GLY A 46 12.25 7.36 -6.54
C GLY A 46 11.11 8.34 -6.83
N ILE A 47 9.87 7.85 -6.92
CA ILE A 47 8.68 8.67 -7.17
C ILE A 47 8.29 9.42 -5.90
N LEU A 48 8.45 8.76 -4.75
CA LEU A 48 8.27 9.33 -3.43
C LEU A 48 9.56 9.16 -2.62
N GLY A 49 10.10 10.24 -2.07
CA GLY A 49 11.23 10.16 -1.15
C GLY A 49 10.85 9.42 0.14
N PHE A 50 11.82 8.79 0.81
CA PHE A 50 11.55 8.05 2.04
C PHE A 50 10.94 8.91 3.15
N ASP A 51 11.46 10.13 3.35
CA ASP A 51 10.90 11.08 4.33
C ASP A 51 9.46 11.47 3.99
N GLN A 52 9.19 11.73 2.70
CA GLN A 52 7.84 12.02 2.20
C GLN A 52 6.90 10.82 2.42
N ALA A 53 7.39 9.60 2.22
CA ALA A 53 6.63 8.38 2.45
C ALA A 53 6.26 8.21 3.93
N ILE A 54 7.19 8.47 4.86
CA ILE A 54 6.90 8.43 6.30
C ILE A 54 5.89 9.51 6.67
N LEU A 55 6.04 10.73 6.16
CA LEU A 55 5.11 11.83 6.43
C LEU A 55 3.70 11.57 5.87
N ALA A 56 3.57 10.71 4.85
CA ALA A 56 2.29 10.29 4.32
C ALA A 56 1.56 9.24 5.19
N ILE A 57 2.23 8.65 6.19
CA ILE A 57 1.62 7.68 7.10
C ILE A 57 0.83 8.41 8.19
N ASP A 58 -0.48 8.16 8.23
CA ASP A 58 -1.34 8.62 9.33
C ASP A 58 -1.39 7.58 10.47
N PHE A 59 -0.55 7.81 11.48
CA PHE A 59 -0.50 6.98 12.68
C PHE A 59 -1.75 7.05 13.55
N ASN A 60 -2.52 8.14 13.49
CA ASN A 60 -3.78 8.24 14.25
C ASN A 60 -4.81 7.26 13.70
N THR A 61 -4.93 7.20 12.37
CA THR A 61 -5.82 6.25 11.70
C THR A 61 -5.40 4.80 11.98
N ILE A 62 -4.09 4.48 11.88
CA ILE A 62 -3.59 3.13 12.22
C ILE A 62 -3.91 2.77 13.67
N GLY A 63 -3.63 3.67 14.61
CA GLY A 63 -3.90 3.47 16.04
C GLY A 63 -5.40 3.29 16.33
N LEU A 64 -6.26 4.07 15.68
CA LEU A 64 -7.71 3.96 15.80
C LEU A 64 -8.22 2.60 15.31
N LEU A 65 -7.84 2.20 14.09
CA LEU A 65 -8.27 0.92 13.51
C LEU A 65 -7.76 -0.26 14.33
N LEU A 66 -6.49 -0.23 14.73
CA LEU A 66 -5.90 -1.25 15.60
C LEU A 66 -6.63 -1.34 16.94
N GLY A 67 -6.90 -0.19 17.58
CA GLY A 67 -7.65 -0.12 18.83
C GLY A 67 -9.05 -0.72 18.70
N MET A 68 -9.77 -0.42 17.62
CA MET A 68 -11.07 -1.03 17.35
C MET A 68 -10.98 -2.55 17.18
N MET A 69 -9.97 -3.07 16.47
CA MET A 69 -9.78 -4.51 16.32
C MET A 69 -9.50 -5.19 17.68
N ILE A 70 -8.63 -4.59 18.51
CA ILE A 70 -8.31 -5.13 19.84
C ILE A 70 -9.55 -5.15 20.74
N ILE A 71 -10.30 -4.04 20.82
CA ILE A 71 -11.51 -3.93 21.65
C ILE A 71 -12.59 -4.94 21.19
N MET A 72 -12.72 -5.14 19.88
CA MET A 72 -13.71 -6.04 19.28
C MET A 72 -13.35 -7.53 19.40
N THR A 73 -12.18 -7.90 19.93
CA THR A 73 -11.71 -9.31 19.99
C THR A 73 -12.45 -10.15 21.07
N THR A 74 -13.76 -9.97 21.19
CA THR A 74 -14.71 -10.72 22.02
C THR A 74 -15.67 -11.49 21.14
#